data_AF-A0A925CZ32-F1
#
_entry.id   AF-A0A925CZ32-F1
#
_cell.length_a   1.000
_cell.length_b   1.000
_cell.length_c   1.000
_cell.angle_alpha   90.00
_cell.angle_beta   90.00
_cell.angle_gamma   90.00
#
_symmetry.space_group_name_H-M   'P 1'
#
loop_
_entity.id
_entity.type
_entity.pdbx_description
1 polymer ?
#
loop_
_entity_poly.entity_id
_entity_poly.type
_entity_poly.pdbx_seq_one_letter_code
_entity_poly.pdbx_strand_id
1 'polypeptide(L)'
;MKQHVLLFSTVFFCIALSCNNKEPFKLPYDNLGSYVIGSETCNADDSQNYWLLDFTVYPNSPHIGDTLILNSITYSNVLKVKGLDARLKQVGMRVSIDYKIITPDKVFTTGCTVNTPITYHLKEMTIINQFEMR
;
A
#
# COMPACT_ATOMS: atom_id res chain seq x y z
N MET A 1 1.99 14.14 63.93
CA MET A 1 1.69 14.76 62.62
C MET A 1 2.85 14.54 61.62
N LYS A 2 3.27 13.29 61.35
CA LYS A 2 4.42 13.00 60.45
C LYS A 2 4.31 11.67 59.68
N GLN A 3 3.17 10.97 59.77
CA GLN A 3 3.06 9.58 59.32
C GLN A 3 2.16 9.38 58.09
N HIS A 4 1.42 10.40 57.67
CA HIS A 4 0.54 10.34 56.49
C HIS A 4 1.20 10.80 55.18
N VAL A 5 2.37 11.46 55.24
CA VAL A 5 3.06 11.99 54.05
C VAL A 5 3.79 10.88 53.26
N LEU A 6 4.12 9.76 53.90
CA LEU A 6 4.88 8.67 53.28
C LEU A 6 4.04 7.72 52.41
N LEU A 7 2.72 7.68 52.60
CA LEU A 7 1.82 6.76 51.88
C LEU A 7 1.41 7.27 50.49
N PHE A 8 1.50 8.58 50.23
CA PHE A 8 1.18 9.16 48.92
C PHE A 8 2.32 9.05 47.91
N SER A 9 3.57 8.85 48.36
CA SER A 9 4.75 8.78 47.49
C SER A 9 4.95 7.41 46.85
N THR A 10 4.45 6.33 47.46
CA THR A 10 4.64 4.95 46.96
C THR A 10 3.65 4.56 45.87
N VAL A 11 2.45 5.15 45.84
CA VAL A 11 1.43 4.86 44.83
C VAL A 11 1.82 5.43 43.45
N PHE A 12 2.52 6.56 43.41
CA PHE A 12 2.93 7.21 42.16
C PHE A 12 4.02 6.45 41.41
N PHE A 13 4.86 5.67 42.12
CA PHE A 13 5.98 4.95 41.52
C PHE A 13 5.54 3.68 40.77
N CYS A 14 4.41 3.07 41.16
CA CYS A 14 3.90 1.85 40.53
C CYS A 14 3.29 2.10 39.14
N ILE A 15 2.77 3.30 38.88
CA ILE A 15 2.13 3.64 37.61
C ILE A 15 3.16 3.87 36.50
N ALA A 16 4.35 4.39 36.86
CA ALA A 16 5.44 4.65 35.92
C ALA A 16 6.10 3.37 35.38
N LEU A 17 6.10 2.27 36.15
CA LEU A 17 6.72 1.01 35.75
C LEU A 17 5.83 0.14 34.85
N SER A 18 4.52 0.41 34.78
CA SER A 18 3.58 -0.39 33.96
C SER A 18 3.61 -0.01 32.47
N CYS A 19 4.17 1.15 32.12
CA CYS A 19 4.18 1.67 30.75
C CYS A 19 5.55 1.60 30.04
N ASN A 20 6.59 1.00 30.63
CA ASN A 20 7.96 1.21 30.13
C ASN A 20 8.46 0.28 29.02
N ASN A 21 7.74 -0.78 28.61
CA ASN A 21 8.30 -1.74 27.63
C ASN A 21 7.29 -2.35 26.64
N LYS A 22 6.13 -1.72 26.41
CA LYS A 22 5.30 -2.12 25.26
C LYS A 22 5.76 -1.31 24.07
N GLU A 23 6.57 -1.92 23.21
CA GLU A 23 6.76 -1.38 21.86
C GLU A 23 5.37 -1.17 21.24
N PRO A 24 5.15 -0.06 20.51
CA PRO A 24 3.91 0.11 19.76
C PRO A 24 3.67 -1.13 18.91
N PHE A 25 2.44 -1.66 18.94
CA PHE A 25 2.08 -2.79 18.11
C PHE A 25 2.27 -2.42 16.64
N LYS A 26 3.38 -2.87 16.04
CA LYS A 26 3.63 -2.70 14.61
C LYS A 26 2.81 -3.75 13.87
N LEU A 27 1.83 -3.29 13.10
CA LEU A 27 1.07 -4.15 12.22
C LEU A 27 2.03 -4.87 11.25
N PRO A 28 1.78 -6.12 10.86
CA PRO A 28 2.66 -6.89 9.98
C PRO A 28 2.54 -6.49 8.50
N TYR A 29 1.99 -5.31 8.22
CA TYR A 29 1.77 -4.77 6.89
C TYR A 29 2.10 -3.28 6.89
N ASP A 30 2.62 -2.81 5.76
CA ASP A 30 2.86 -1.40 5.50
C ASP A 30 1.64 -0.82 4.76
N ASN A 31 1.35 0.46 4.98
CA ASN A 31 0.30 1.20 4.29
C ASN A 31 0.93 2.22 3.34
N LEU A 32 0.41 2.29 2.10
CA LEU A 32 0.89 3.25 1.11
C LEU A 32 -0.26 3.93 0.37
N GLY A 33 -0.13 5.23 0.18
CA GLY A 33 -0.97 5.99 -0.73
C GLY A 33 -0.50 5.86 -2.17
N SER A 34 -1.43 5.71 -3.10
CA SER A 34 -1.16 5.66 -4.54
C SER A 34 -2.25 6.32 -5.38
N TYR A 35 -1.92 6.64 -6.64
CA TYR A 35 -2.86 7.01 -7.67
C TYR A 35 -3.09 5.84 -8.61
N VAL A 36 -4.34 5.62 -8.99
CA VAL A 36 -4.66 4.73 -10.11
C VAL A 36 -4.33 5.45 -11.42
N ILE A 37 -3.42 4.91 -12.23
CA ILE A 37 -2.96 5.57 -13.47
C ILE A 37 -3.43 4.86 -14.74
N GLY A 38 -3.91 3.62 -14.63
CA GLY A 38 -4.40 2.84 -15.76
C GLY A 38 -4.59 1.37 -15.42
N SER A 39 -4.82 0.57 -16.44
CA SER A 39 -4.90 -0.88 -16.36
C SER A 39 -4.21 -1.53 -17.55
N GLU A 40 -3.85 -2.80 -17.39
CA GLU A 40 -3.54 -3.66 -18.51
C GLU A 40 -4.83 -4.01 -19.28
N THR A 41 -4.66 -4.47 -20.52
CA THR A 41 -5.72 -5.10 -21.31
C THR A 41 -5.23 -6.49 -21.67
N CYS A 42 -5.65 -7.50 -20.90
CA CYS A 42 -5.20 -8.88 -21.09
C CYS A 42 -6.37 -9.86 -21.16
N ASN A 43 -7.44 -9.59 -20.41
CA ASN A 43 -8.68 -10.35 -20.38
C ASN A 43 -9.87 -9.49 -20.78
N ALA A 44 -10.88 -10.11 -21.37
CA ALA A 44 -12.16 -9.45 -21.68
C ALA A 44 -12.94 -9.08 -20.40
N ASP A 45 -12.69 -9.79 -19.30
CA ASP A 45 -13.17 -9.41 -17.97
C ASP A 45 -12.15 -8.49 -17.27
N ASP A 46 -12.49 -7.21 -17.15
CA ASP A 46 -11.69 -6.19 -16.48
C ASP A 46 -11.47 -6.45 -14.98
N SER A 47 -12.25 -7.35 -14.39
CA SER A 47 -12.01 -7.81 -13.02
C SER A 47 -10.66 -8.54 -12.88
N GLN A 48 -10.22 -9.20 -13.95
CA GLN A 48 -9.03 -10.06 -14.02
C GLN A 48 -7.79 -9.32 -14.54
N ASN A 49 -7.95 -8.12 -15.07
CA ASN A 49 -6.85 -7.28 -15.55
C ASN A 49 -6.08 -6.67 -14.37
N TYR A 50 -4.76 -6.55 -14.55
CA TYR A 50 -3.93 -5.81 -13.62
C TYR A 50 -4.24 -4.31 -13.70
N TRP A 51 -4.20 -3.65 -12.54
CA TRP A 51 -4.30 -2.20 -12.43
C TRP A 51 -2.94 -1.62 -12.07
N LEU A 52 -2.67 -0.42 -12.57
CA LEU A 52 -1.40 0.27 -12.41
C LEU A 52 -1.55 1.36 -11.37
N LEU A 53 -0.72 1.29 -10.33
CA LEU A 53 -0.73 2.22 -9.22
C LEU A 53 0.59 2.97 -9.16
N ASP A 54 0.54 4.30 -9.11
CA ASP A 54 1.69 5.16 -8.90
C ASP A 54 1.77 5.62 -7.43
N PHE A 55 2.88 5.28 -6.77
CA PHE A 55 3.07 5.50 -5.34
C PHE A 55 3.76 6.85 -5.02
N THR A 56 3.58 7.87 -5.86
CA THR A 56 4.14 9.22 -5.66
C THR A 56 3.18 10.20 -4.98
N VAL A 57 2.08 9.71 -4.37
CA VAL A 57 1.03 10.55 -3.76
C VAL A 57 1.57 11.56 -2.74
N TYR A 58 2.55 11.16 -1.93
CA TYR A 58 3.10 11.98 -0.87
C TYR A 58 4.57 12.32 -1.10
N PRO A 59 5.02 13.52 -0.66
CA PRO A 59 6.43 13.80 -0.54
C PRO A 59 7.09 12.74 0.35
N ASN A 60 8.20 12.16 -0.12
CA ASN A 60 8.97 11.10 0.55
C ASN A 60 8.27 9.72 0.62
N SER A 61 7.28 9.45 -0.24
CA SER A 61 6.82 8.07 -0.43
C SER A 61 8.01 7.14 -0.74
N PRO A 62 8.06 5.93 -0.15
CA PRO A 62 9.14 5.00 -0.43
C PRO A 62 9.10 4.59 -1.91
N HIS A 63 10.28 4.51 -2.51
CA HIS A 63 10.43 4.11 -3.91
C HIS A 63 10.52 2.58 -4.00
N ILE A 64 9.39 1.95 -4.31
CA ILE A 64 9.21 0.49 -4.27
C ILE A 64 8.86 -0.11 -5.63
N GLY A 65 8.36 0.72 -6.54
CA GLY A 65 7.96 0.38 -7.89
C GLY A 65 9.05 0.64 -8.92
N ASP A 66 8.61 0.67 -10.17
CA ASP A 66 9.46 0.86 -11.33
C ASP A 66 9.01 2.09 -12.13
N THR A 67 9.89 2.58 -13.00
CA THR A 67 9.54 3.61 -13.99
C THR A 67 8.69 3.00 -15.11
N LEU A 68 7.60 3.67 -15.46
CA LEU A 68 6.72 3.34 -16.58
C LEU A 68 6.47 4.58 -17.43
N ILE A 69 6.50 4.42 -18.76
CA ILE A 69 6.01 5.43 -19.69
C ILE A 69 4.62 5.00 -20.17
N LEU A 70 3.59 5.77 -19.82
CA LEU A 70 2.20 5.50 -20.17
C LEU A 70 1.61 6.76 -20.81
N ASN A 71 1.13 6.66 -22.05
CA ASN A 71 0.57 7.79 -22.82
C ASN A 71 1.50 9.02 -22.84
N SER A 72 2.80 8.80 -23.09
CA SER A 72 3.84 9.84 -23.10
C SER A 72 4.12 10.52 -21.74
N ILE A 73 3.54 10.02 -20.65
CA ILE A 73 3.82 10.48 -19.29
C ILE A 73 4.75 9.46 -18.61
N THR A 74 5.83 9.96 -18.00
CA THR A 74 6.75 9.13 -17.22
C THR A 74 6.32 9.11 -15.76
N TYR A 75 5.94 7.94 -15.27
CA TYR A 75 5.69 7.65 -13.86
C TYR A 75 6.91 6.93 -13.29
N SER A 76 7.36 7.30 -12.10
CA SER A 76 8.62 6.79 -11.55
C SER A 76 8.46 5.68 -10.52
N ASN A 77 7.28 5.49 -9.92
CA ASN A 77 7.10 4.56 -8.80
C ASN A 77 5.85 3.69 -8.99
N VAL A 78 5.81 2.94 -10.09
CA VAL A 78 4.62 2.17 -10.51
C VAL A 78 4.74 0.70 -10.13
N LEU A 79 3.66 0.15 -9.57
CA LEU A 79 3.45 -1.29 -9.44
C LEU A 79 2.17 -1.70 -10.14
N LYS A 80 2.09 -2.97 -10.52
CA LYS A 80 0.83 -3.56 -10.94
C LYS A 80 0.19 -4.37 -9.83
N VAL A 81 -1.14 -4.33 -9.75
CA VAL A 81 -1.93 -5.01 -8.72
C VAL A 81 -3.09 -5.76 -9.32
N LYS A 82 -3.46 -6.88 -8.70
CA LYS A 82 -4.73 -7.58 -8.90
C LYS A 82 -5.62 -7.37 -7.69
N GLY A 83 -6.94 -7.50 -7.90
CA GLY A 83 -7.92 -7.44 -6.81
C GLY A 83 -8.19 -6.04 -6.28
N LEU A 84 -7.87 -4.98 -7.05
CA LEU A 84 -8.34 -3.64 -6.73
C LEU A 84 -9.89 -3.64 -6.72
N ASP A 85 -10.51 -3.05 -5.69
CA ASP A 85 -11.97 -2.98 -5.55
C ASP A 85 -12.55 -2.22 -6.74
N ALA A 86 -13.67 -2.71 -7.28
CA ALA A 86 -14.29 -2.13 -8.47
C ALA A 86 -14.60 -0.63 -8.33
N ARG A 87 -14.88 -0.15 -7.12
CA ARG A 87 -15.14 1.28 -6.84
C ARG A 87 -13.88 2.13 -6.92
N LEU A 88 -12.71 1.51 -6.77
CA LEU A 88 -11.41 2.17 -6.83
C LEU A 88 -10.78 2.08 -8.23
N LYS A 89 -11.36 1.29 -9.15
CA LYS A 89 -10.91 1.09 -10.53
C LYS A 89 -11.21 2.31 -11.43
N GLN A 90 -10.67 3.47 -11.09
CA GLN A 90 -10.84 4.71 -11.84
C GLN A 90 -9.52 5.47 -11.93
N VAL A 91 -9.09 5.82 -13.14
CA VAL A 91 -7.89 6.63 -13.35
C VAL A 91 -8.02 7.97 -12.61
N GLY A 92 -6.97 8.35 -11.88
CA GLY A 92 -6.91 9.52 -11.02
C GLY A 92 -7.36 9.28 -9.58
N MET A 93 -7.96 8.11 -9.27
CA MET A 93 -8.39 7.78 -7.91
C MET A 93 -7.19 7.69 -6.96
N ARG A 94 -7.30 8.32 -5.78
CA ARG A 94 -6.34 8.18 -4.68
C ARG A 94 -6.76 7.01 -3.81
N VAL A 95 -5.86 6.05 -3.62
CA VAL A 95 -6.14 4.83 -2.88
C VAL A 95 -5.05 4.55 -1.86
N SER A 96 -5.47 4.15 -0.66
CA SER A 96 -4.61 3.68 0.41
C SER A 96 -4.62 2.15 0.37
N ILE A 97 -3.44 1.54 0.32
CA ILE A 97 -3.27 0.10 0.16
C ILE A 97 -2.46 -0.44 1.34
N ASP A 98 -3.03 -1.41 2.04
CA ASP A 98 -2.28 -2.31 2.92
C ASP A 98 -1.78 -3.49 2.08
N TYR A 99 -0.49 -3.79 2.12
CA TYR A 99 0.08 -4.87 1.31
C TYR A 99 0.95 -5.83 2.14
N LYS A 100 1.11 -7.06 1.62
CA LYS A 100 1.95 -8.09 2.25
C LYS A 100 3.29 -8.28 1.56
N ILE A 101 3.26 -8.39 0.24
CA ILE A 101 4.39 -8.80 -0.59
C ILE A 101 4.40 -7.95 -1.86
N ILE A 102 5.60 -7.51 -2.23
CA ILE A 102 5.93 -7.00 -3.55
C ILE A 102 6.93 -7.97 -4.14
N THR A 103 6.74 -8.36 -5.41
CA THR A 103 7.69 -9.27 -6.06
C THR A 103 9.07 -8.61 -6.16
N PRO A 104 10.16 -9.36 -5.89
CA PRO A 104 11.51 -8.80 -5.97
C PRO A 104 11.85 -8.38 -7.40
N ASP A 105 11.38 -9.15 -8.38
CA ASP A 105 11.60 -8.96 -9.80
C ASP A 105 10.32 -8.54 -10.54
N LYS A 106 10.52 -7.97 -11.73
CA LYS A 106 9.44 -7.61 -12.65
C LYS A 106 8.82 -8.86 -13.26
N VAL A 107 7.49 -8.88 -13.36
CA VAL A 107 6.73 -10.04 -13.85
C VAL A 107 6.03 -9.69 -15.16
N PHE A 108 6.11 -10.57 -16.16
CA PHE A 108 5.30 -10.45 -17.38
C PHE A 108 3.91 -11.00 -17.15
N THR A 109 2.88 -10.30 -17.62
CA THR A 109 1.53 -10.86 -17.67
C THR A 109 1.45 -11.84 -18.83
N THR A 110 1.05 -13.07 -18.54
CA THR A 110 0.93 -14.17 -19.51
C THR A 110 -0.51 -14.69 -19.56
N GLY A 111 -0.84 -15.50 -20.57
CA GLY A 111 -2.16 -16.13 -20.67
C GLY A 111 -3.30 -15.17 -21.03
N CYS A 112 -3.01 -14.09 -21.77
CA CYS A 112 -4.04 -13.15 -22.20
C CYS A 112 -5.04 -13.79 -23.18
N THR A 113 -6.30 -13.44 -23.01
CA THR A 113 -7.43 -13.98 -23.79
C THR A 113 -7.89 -13.03 -24.90
N VAL A 114 -7.44 -11.76 -24.88
CA VAL A 114 -7.73 -10.78 -25.93
C VAL A 114 -6.71 -10.85 -27.09
N ASN A 115 -7.13 -10.47 -28.29
CA ASN A 115 -6.30 -10.55 -29.51
C ASN A 115 -5.11 -9.57 -29.51
N THR A 116 -5.27 -8.40 -28.91
CA THR A 116 -4.25 -7.33 -28.89
C THR A 116 -3.98 -6.91 -27.45
N PRO A 117 -3.22 -7.71 -26.68
CA PRO A 117 -3.01 -7.43 -25.27
C PRO A 117 -2.05 -6.24 -25.07
N ILE A 118 -2.33 -5.43 -24.06
CA ILE A 118 -1.46 -4.37 -23.56
C ILE A 118 -1.06 -4.75 -22.14
N THR A 119 0.22 -5.06 -21.94
CA THR A 119 0.77 -5.52 -20.66
C THR A 119 2.05 -4.77 -20.31
N TYR A 120 2.41 -4.78 -19.02
CA TYR A 120 3.57 -4.07 -18.52
C TYR A 120 4.47 -4.98 -17.68
N HIS A 121 5.78 -4.87 -17.93
CA HIS A 121 6.81 -5.58 -17.18
C HIS A 121 7.18 -4.78 -15.93
N LEU A 122 6.40 -5.00 -14.88
CA LEU A 122 6.50 -4.30 -13.59
C LEU A 122 6.47 -5.32 -12.45
N LYS A 123 6.99 -4.92 -11.28
CA LYS A 123 6.75 -5.67 -10.04
C LYS A 123 5.26 -5.69 -9.68
N GLU A 124 4.86 -6.77 -9.03
CA GLU A 124 3.48 -7.02 -8.60
C GLU A 124 3.34 -6.86 -7.09
N MET A 125 2.26 -6.23 -6.64
CA MET A 125 1.89 -6.11 -5.23
C MET A 125 0.62 -6.88 -4.92
N THR A 126 0.63 -7.63 -3.80
CA THR A 126 -0.55 -8.30 -3.25
C THR A 126 -1.25 -7.41 -2.21
N ILE A 127 -2.47 -6.98 -2.55
CA ILE A 127 -3.34 -6.18 -1.69
C ILE A 127 -3.91 -7.04 -0.55
N ILE A 128 -3.87 -6.52 0.68
CA ILE A 128 -4.59 -7.06 1.84
C ILE A 128 -5.89 -6.28 2.02
N ASN A 129 -5.78 -4.96 2.22
CA ASN A 129 -6.90 -4.04 2.36
C ASN A 129 -6.69 -2.82 1.46
N GLN A 130 -7.78 -2.13 1.18
CA GLN A 130 -7.78 -0.96 0.30
C GLN A 130 -8.90 0.01 0.65
N PHE A 131 -8.61 1.30 0.56
CA PHE A 131 -9.54 2.37 0.89
C PHE A 131 -9.39 3.55 -0.08
N GLU A 132 -10.49 4.24 -0.35
CA GLU A 132 -10.48 5.55 -1.00
C GLU A 132 -9.83 6.58 -0.05
N MET A 133 -8.97 7.44 -0.60
CA MET A 133 -8.41 8.58 0.13
C MET A 133 -9.07 9.87 -0.35
N ARG A 134 -9.59 10.65 0.59
CA ARG A 134 -10.27 11.93 0.33
C ARG A 134 -9.38 13.12 0.59
#